data_AF-A0A2V8M2F5-F1
#
_entry.id   AF-A0A2V8M2F5-F1
#
_cell.length_a   1.000
_cell.length_b   1.000
_cell.length_c   1.000
_cell.angle_alpha   90.00
_cell.angle_beta   90.00
_cell.angle_gamma   90.00
#
_symmetry.space_group_name_H-M   'P 1'
#
loop_
_entity.id
_entity.type
_entity.pdbx_description
1 polymer ?
#
loop_
_entity_poly.entity_id
_entity_poly.type
_entity_poly.pdbx_seq_one_letter_code
_entity_poly.pdbx_strand_id
1 'polypeptide(L)'
;INIAEHLVIVEHTDHRRFLNEDRTKIYPEILSLYALNQGDTFRYSVSSAGAGGMIQMIPRTYEGIRQQHPAMDLATDFVSGMRNHANALEAMLLYINDTWNYLQKQDEVQNALRNGVANKSELLAAGYNSNPMRLPLYLKNGGAGWRTLIPAETQMYLSIYSSVDSNVQFSRQAAPEVAADDSLIRTTPVAAKLNPVTVLMSWLSDELETRGRAVLSSIAR
;
A
#
# COMPACT_ATOMS: atom_id res chain seq x y z
N ILE A 1 -0.37 -10.63 -3.80
CA ILE A 1 0.10 -9.27 -4.16
C ILE A 1 -0.40 -8.34 -3.07
N ASN A 2 0.50 -7.74 -2.30
CA ASN A 2 0.10 -6.96 -1.13
C ASN A 2 -0.24 -5.53 -1.59
N ILE A 3 -1.53 -5.21 -1.59
CA ILE A 3 -2.04 -3.90 -1.99
C ILE A 3 -1.33 -2.81 -1.18
N ALA A 4 -1.06 -3.04 0.11
CA ALA A 4 -0.35 -2.09 0.95
C ALA A 4 1.09 -1.79 0.46
N GLU A 5 1.83 -2.79 -0.02
CA GLU A 5 3.19 -2.59 -0.58
C GLU A 5 3.17 -1.68 -1.82
N HIS A 6 2.12 -1.76 -2.63
CA HIS A 6 1.97 -0.88 -3.78
C HIS A 6 1.61 0.52 -3.34
N LEU A 7 0.60 0.64 -2.48
CA LEU A 7 0.07 1.92 -2.04
C LEU A 7 1.14 2.77 -1.37
N VAL A 8 2.06 2.21 -0.57
CA VAL A 8 3.16 3.02 0.01
C VAL A 8 4.00 3.71 -1.07
N ILE A 9 4.26 3.07 -2.21
CA ILE A 9 4.99 3.69 -3.32
C ILE A 9 4.11 4.70 -4.06
N VAL A 10 2.84 4.35 -4.30
CA VAL A 10 1.91 5.20 -5.04
C VAL A 10 1.68 6.53 -4.31
N GLU A 11 1.51 6.50 -2.99
CA GLU A 11 1.28 7.68 -2.14
C GLU A 11 2.39 8.74 -2.25
N HIS A 12 3.61 8.34 -2.57
CA HIS A 12 4.75 9.26 -2.70
C HIS A 12 5.21 9.48 -4.13
N THR A 13 4.49 8.93 -5.10
CA THR A 13 4.78 9.17 -6.51
C THR A 13 4.14 10.48 -6.95
N ASP A 14 4.97 11.51 -7.15
CA ASP A 14 4.51 12.78 -7.72
C ASP A 14 3.95 12.57 -9.14
N HIS A 15 2.74 13.08 -9.38
CA HIS A 15 2.01 12.89 -10.64
C HIS A 15 2.75 13.49 -11.85
N ARG A 16 3.39 14.65 -11.67
CA ARG A 16 4.14 15.29 -12.75
C ARG A 16 5.40 14.50 -13.06
N ARG A 17 6.13 14.02 -12.05
CA ARG A 17 7.30 13.15 -12.25
C ARG A 17 6.89 11.85 -12.95
N PHE A 18 5.80 11.22 -12.52
CA PHE A 18 5.29 9.99 -13.16
C PHE A 18 4.99 10.14 -14.67
N LEU A 19 4.53 11.34 -15.07
CA LEU A 19 4.24 11.65 -16.47
C LEU A 19 5.47 12.02 -17.30
N ASN A 20 6.52 12.56 -16.68
CA ASN A 20 7.62 13.22 -17.40
C ASN A 20 9.00 12.56 -17.16
N GLU A 21 9.12 11.64 -16.21
CA GLU A 21 10.40 11.01 -15.82
C GLU A 21 10.36 9.49 -16.00
N ASP A 22 11.55 8.89 -16.00
CA ASP A 22 11.75 7.46 -16.04
C ASP A 22 11.34 6.81 -14.71
N ARG A 23 10.29 6.00 -14.76
CA ARG A 23 9.68 5.34 -13.59
C ARG A 23 10.62 4.38 -12.87
N THR A 24 11.59 3.80 -13.60
CA THR A 24 12.62 2.92 -13.02
C THR A 24 13.55 3.67 -12.06
N LYS A 25 13.56 5.01 -12.10
CA LYS A 25 14.32 5.86 -11.19
C LYS A 25 13.47 6.42 -10.05
N ILE A 26 12.19 6.71 -10.32
CA ILE A 26 11.26 7.28 -9.34
C ILE A 26 11.02 6.31 -8.17
N TYR A 27 10.70 5.05 -8.45
CA TYR A 27 10.33 4.10 -7.38
C TYR A 27 11.50 3.77 -6.43
N PRO A 28 12.72 3.48 -6.91
CA PRO A 28 13.86 3.29 -6.01
C PRO A 28 14.20 4.53 -5.16
N GLU A 29 13.97 5.74 -5.68
CA GLU A 29 14.16 6.98 -4.93
C GLU A 29 13.18 7.08 -3.75
N ILE A 30 11.89 6.79 -3.99
CA ILE A 30 10.87 6.73 -2.93
C ILE A 30 11.22 5.71 -1.86
N LEU A 31 11.64 4.51 -2.28
CA LEU A 31 12.07 3.47 -1.34
C LEU A 31 13.32 3.90 -0.56
N SER A 32 14.26 4.59 -1.22
CA SER A 32 15.44 5.14 -0.55
C SER A 32 15.06 6.20 0.49
N LEU A 33 14.05 7.03 0.21
CA LEU A 33 13.53 8.01 1.16
C LEU A 33 13.08 7.34 2.45
N TYR A 34 12.33 6.24 2.38
CA TYR A 34 11.90 5.51 3.58
C TYR A 34 13.06 4.83 4.31
N ALA A 35 13.97 4.20 3.57
CA ALA A 35 15.10 3.46 4.14
C ALA A 35 16.06 4.40 4.90
N LEU A 36 16.31 5.57 4.33
CA LEU A 36 17.28 6.54 4.86
C LEU A 36 16.68 7.45 5.92
N ASN A 37 15.41 7.84 5.79
CA ASN A 37 14.79 8.78 6.72
C ASN A 37 14.01 8.10 7.84
N GLN A 38 13.64 6.82 7.72
CA GLN A 38 12.88 6.09 8.75
C GLN A 38 11.70 6.94 9.26
N GLY A 39 11.55 7.13 10.58
CA GLY A 39 10.50 7.97 11.15
C GLY A 39 10.59 9.47 10.80
N ASP A 40 11.73 9.97 10.33
CA ASP A 40 11.83 11.34 9.80
C ASP A 40 11.13 11.50 8.45
N THR A 41 10.76 10.41 7.76
CA THR A 41 9.88 10.43 6.56
C THR A 41 8.67 11.33 6.77
N PHE A 42 8.06 11.27 7.96
CA PHE A 42 6.91 12.10 8.31
C PHE A 42 7.21 13.60 8.16
N ARG A 43 8.38 14.07 8.58
CA ARG A 43 8.74 15.51 8.54
C ARG A 43 8.79 16.06 7.12
N TYR A 44 9.14 15.21 6.16
CA TYR A 44 9.31 15.60 4.76
C TYR A 44 8.10 15.26 3.88
N SER A 45 7.08 14.61 4.46
CA SER A 45 5.95 14.06 3.71
C SER A 45 4.63 14.41 4.39
N VAL A 46 4.36 15.72 4.53
CA VAL A 46 3.08 16.24 5.01
C VAL A 46 2.39 17.03 3.90
N SER A 47 1.19 16.61 3.51
CA SER A 47 0.38 17.32 2.54
C SER A 47 -0.34 18.52 3.16
N SER A 48 -0.91 19.40 2.32
CA SER A 48 -1.74 20.53 2.77
C SER A 48 -2.99 20.09 3.56
N ALA A 49 -3.48 18.86 3.32
CA ALA A 49 -4.59 18.26 4.05
C ALA A 49 -4.14 17.58 5.37
N GLY A 50 -2.86 17.64 5.71
CA GLY A 50 -2.27 17.00 6.88
C GLY A 50 -2.01 15.50 6.73
N ALA A 51 -2.13 14.96 5.51
CA ALA A 51 -1.74 13.59 5.21
C ALA A 51 -0.24 13.42 5.48
N GLY A 52 0.17 12.36 6.20
CA GLY A 52 1.52 12.31 6.77
C GLY A 52 2.22 10.96 6.70
N GLY A 53 3.54 10.99 6.52
CA GLY A 53 4.40 9.79 6.61
C GLY A 53 4.26 8.83 5.42
N MET A 54 4.79 7.62 5.58
CA MET A 54 4.92 6.60 4.52
C MET A 54 3.61 6.24 3.81
N ILE A 55 2.47 6.34 4.51
CA ILE A 55 1.17 5.90 4.01
C ILE A 55 0.26 7.07 3.64
N GLN A 56 0.71 8.32 3.79
CA GLN A 56 -0.08 9.53 3.56
C GLN A 56 -1.50 9.48 4.17
N MET A 57 -1.65 8.92 5.37
CA MET A 57 -2.95 8.88 6.04
C MET A 57 -3.28 10.25 6.64
N ILE A 58 -4.54 10.68 6.59
CA ILE A 58 -4.99 11.94 7.20
C ILE A 58 -5.41 11.74 8.67
N PRO A 59 -5.29 12.76 9.54
CA PRO A 59 -5.55 12.62 10.98
C PRO A 59 -6.95 12.12 11.31
N ARG A 60 -7.97 12.61 10.60
CA ARG A 60 -9.37 12.21 10.84
C ARG A 60 -9.61 10.74 10.53
N THR A 61 -9.00 10.23 9.46
CA THR A 61 -9.11 8.81 9.09
C THR A 61 -8.41 7.94 10.12
N TYR A 62 -7.21 8.35 10.56
CA TYR A 62 -6.46 7.62 11.58
C TYR A 62 -7.24 7.51 12.89
N GLU A 63 -7.81 8.62 13.38
CA GLU A 63 -8.63 8.59 14.60
C GLU A 63 -9.88 7.71 14.43
N GLY A 64 -10.52 7.75 13.26
CA GLY A 64 -11.64 6.86 12.95
C GLY A 64 -11.26 5.38 13.02
N ILE A 65 -10.12 5.00 12.46
CA ILE A 65 -9.59 3.63 12.55
C ILE A 65 -9.27 3.26 13.99
N ARG A 66 -8.65 4.14 14.76
CA ARG A 66 -8.34 3.91 16.17
C ARG A 66 -9.60 3.67 17.02
N GLN A 67 -10.68 4.42 16.75
CA GLN A 67 -11.96 4.26 17.42
C GLN A 67 -12.68 2.97 17.02
N GLN A 68 -12.58 2.56 15.75
CA GLN A 68 -13.18 1.32 15.24
C GLN A 68 -12.45 0.07 15.71
N HIS A 69 -11.14 0.19 15.97
CA HIS A 69 -10.26 -0.92 16.36
C HIS A 69 -9.54 -0.65 17.68
N PRO A 70 -10.26 -0.46 18.80
CA PRO A 70 -9.65 -0.11 20.08
C PRO A 70 -8.72 -1.20 20.65
N ALA A 71 -8.83 -2.44 20.15
CA ALA A 71 -7.97 -3.56 20.56
C ALA A 71 -6.57 -3.55 19.92
N MET A 72 -6.32 -2.71 18.92
CA MET A 72 -5.09 -2.73 18.10
C MET A 72 -3.96 -1.85 18.64
N ASP A 73 -4.10 -1.30 19.86
CA ASP A 73 -3.10 -0.44 20.56
C ASP A 73 -2.35 0.57 19.66
N LEU A 74 -3.08 1.15 18.70
CA LEU A 74 -2.55 2.19 17.82
C LEU A 74 -2.23 3.44 18.65
N ALA A 75 -1.10 4.08 18.33
CA ALA A 75 -0.65 5.30 19.00
C ALA A 75 -1.74 6.37 19.05
N THR A 76 -1.95 6.99 20.21
CA THR A 76 -2.99 8.03 20.38
C THR A 76 -2.66 9.32 19.63
N ASP A 77 -1.38 9.70 19.59
CA ASP A 77 -0.93 10.89 18.86
C ASP A 77 -0.65 10.55 17.39
N PHE A 78 -1.36 11.21 16.47
CA PHE A 78 -1.26 10.96 15.04
C PHE A 78 0.18 11.11 14.51
N VAL A 79 0.90 12.16 14.92
CA VAL A 79 2.26 12.42 14.44
C VAL A 79 3.20 11.29 14.86
N SER A 80 3.15 10.90 16.13
CA SER A 80 3.91 9.79 16.68
C SER A 80 3.56 8.47 15.98
N GLY A 81 2.27 8.25 15.73
CA GLY A 81 1.77 7.08 15.02
C GLY A 81 2.27 6.99 13.58
N MET A 82 2.30 8.10 12.84
CA MET A 82 2.77 8.10 11.45
C MET A 82 4.30 8.11 11.32
N ARG A 83 5.04 8.53 12.35
CA ARG A 83 6.51 8.38 12.44
C ARG A 83 6.93 6.94 12.67
N ASN A 84 6.13 6.18 13.42
CA ASN A 84 6.36 4.75 13.59
C ASN A 84 5.77 4.00 12.38
N HIS A 85 6.61 3.64 11.42
CA HIS A 85 6.17 2.94 10.21
C HIS A 85 5.37 1.67 10.51
N ALA A 86 5.72 0.96 11.57
CA ALA A 86 5.02 -0.25 11.99
C ALA A 86 3.56 0.06 12.37
N ASN A 87 3.35 1.07 13.23
CA ASN A 87 2.02 1.56 13.59
C ASN A 87 1.26 2.12 12.36
N ALA A 88 1.95 2.86 11.48
CA ALA A 88 1.35 3.38 10.26
C ALA A 88 0.83 2.24 9.37
N LEU A 89 1.67 1.24 9.08
CA LEU A 89 1.30 0.08 8.28
C LEU A 89 0.14 -0.72 8.91
N GLU A 90 0.08 -0.82 10.24
CA GLU A 90 -1.07 -1.43 10.93
C GLU A 90 -2.37 -0.67 10.68
N ALA A 91 -2.36 0.66 10.84
CA ALA A 91 -3.51 1.50 10.55
C ALA A 91 -3.93 1.42 9.08
N MET A 92 -2.96 1.36 8.16
CA MET A 92 -3.22 1.17 6.74
C MET A 92 -3.92 -0.16 6.46
N LEU A 93 -3.43 -1.26 7.05
CA LEU A 93 -4.02 -2.58 6.88
C LEU A 93 -5.45 -2.65 7.43
N LEU A 94 -5.71 -2.04 8.59
CA LEU A 94 -7.05 -1.92 9.15
C LEU A 94 -7.97 -1.14 8.20
N TYR A 95 -7.52 0.00 7.69
CA TYR A 95 -8.29 0.81 6.75
C TYR A 95 -8.61 0.06 5.44
N ILE A 96 -7.63 -0.64 4.87
CA ILE A 96 -7.83 -1.48 3.67
C ILE A 96 -8.83 -2.59 3.96
N ASN A 97 -8.73 -3.24 5.12
CA ASN A 97 -9.65 -4.30 5.53
C ASN A 97 -11.08 -3.78 5.70
N ASP A 98 -11.28 -2.66 6.39
CA ASP A 98 -12.61 -2.05 6.59
C ASP A 98 -13.22 -1.63 5.26
N THR A 99 -12.39 -1.04 4.39
CA THR A 99 -12.78 -0.69 3.03
C THR A 99 -13.24 -1.93 2.27
N TRP A 100 -12.50 -3.04 2.32
CA TRP A 100 -12.92 -4.28 1.68
C TRP A 100 -14.21 -4.82 2.29
N ASN A 101 -14.35 -4.79 3.62
CA ASN A 101 -15.52 -5.26 4.35
C ASN A 101 -16.79 -4.50 3.97
N TYR A 102 -16.66 -3.20 3.72
CA TYR A 102 -17.74 -2.39 3.18
C TYR A 102 -18.03 -2.74 1.71
N LEU A 103 -17.01 -2.71 0.84
CA LEU A 103 -17.17 -2.89 -0.60
C LEU A 103 -17.73 -4.27 -0.96
N GLN A 104 -17.28 -5.33 -0.30
CA GLN A 104 -17.72 -6.68 -0.61
C GLN A 104 -19.21 -6.93 -0.29
N LYS A 105 -19.85 -6.06 0.48
CA LYS A 105 -21.29 -6.13 0.77
C LYS A 105 -22.15 -5.40 -0.27
N GLN A 106 -21.55 -4.73 -1.25
CA GLN A 106 -22.26 -3.95 -2.26
C GLN A 106 -22.51 -4.80 -3.52
N ASP A 107 -23.76 -4.86 -3.98
CA ASP A 107 -24.13 -5.67 -5.14
C ASP A 107 -23.42 -5.20 -6.41
N GLU A 108 -23.26 -3.88 -6.60
CA GLU A 108 -22.56 -3.33 -7.75
C GLU A 108 -21.08 -3.71 -7.78
N VAL A 109 -20.45 -3.81 -6.61
CA VAL A 109 -19.07 -4.30 -6.49
C VAL A 109 -18.99 -5.78 -6.84
N GLN A 110 -19.88 -6.61 -6.28
CA GLN A 110 -19.90 -8.04 -6.58
C GLN A 110 -20.16 -8.33 -8.07
N ASN A 111 -21.09 -7.57 -8.68
CA ASN A 111 -21.35 -7.64 -10.11
C ASN A 111 -20.13 -7.23 -10.94
N ALA A 112 -19.45 -6.14 -10.57
CA ALA A 112 -18.27 -5.68 -11.28
C ALA A 112 -17.12 -6.70 -11.22
N LEU A 113 -16.92 -7.34 -10.07
CA LEU A 113 -15.92 -8.39 -9.88
C LEU A 113 -16.25 -9.64 -10.72
N ARG A 114 -17.49 -10.14 -10.66
CA ARG A 114 -17.92 -11.32 -11.43
C ARG A 114 -17.81 -11.13 -12.93
N ASN A 115 -18.09 -9.91 -13.41
CA ASN A 115 -18.09 -9.59 -14.84
C ASN A 115 -16.74 -9.06 -15.34
N GLY A 116 -15.70 -9.01 -14.49
CA GLY A 116 -14.37 -8.52 -14.88
C GLY A 116 -14.30 -7.01 -15.18
N VAL A 117 -15.28 -6.23 -14.74
CA VAL A 117 -15.32 -4.76 -14.93
C VAL A 117 -14.28 -4.05 -14.06
N ALA A 118 -14.04 -4.59 -12.87
CA ALA A 118 -13.02 -4.14 -11.92
C ALA A 118 -12.45 -5.35 -11.19
N ASN A 119 -11.25 -5.21 -10.65
CA ASN A 119 -10.68 -6.20 -9.73
C ASN A 119 -10.55 -5.65 -8.30
N LYS A 120 -10.33 -6.55 -7.33
CA LYS A 120 -10.22 -6.19 -5.90
C LYS A 120 -9.10 -5.16 -5.64
N SER A 121 -7.94 -5.33 -6.26
CA SER A 121 -6.79 -4.43 -6.06
C SER A 121 -7.10 -3.01 -6.52
N GLU A 122 -7.69 -2.85 -7.70
CA GLU A 122 -8.10 -1.54 -8.22
C GLU A 122 -9.15 -0.86 -7.35
N LEU A 123 -10.15 -1.60 -6.88
CA LEU A 123 -11.19 -1.03 -6.02
C LEU A 123 -10.63 -0.59 -4.67
N LEU A 124 -9.70 -1.36 -4.10
CA LEU A 124 -9.03 -0.98 -2.85
C LEU A 124 -8.08 0.19 -3.04
N ALA A 125 -7.33 0.26 -4.14
CA ALA A 125 -6.48 1.41 -4.46
C ALA A 125 -7.31 2.69 -4.70
N ALA A 126 -8.39 2.60 -5.49
CA ALA A 126 -9.29 3.73 -5.71
C ALA A 126 -9.98 4.17 -4.41
N GLY A 127 -10.37 3.20 -3.56
CA GLY A 127 -10.98 3.46 -2.26
C GLY A 127 -10.01 4.06 -1.26
N TYR A 128 -8.71 3.78 -1.38
CA TYR A 128 -7.68 4.35 -0.50
C TYR A 128 -7.44 5.83 -0.78
N ASN A 129 -7.29 6.18 -2.06
CA ASN A 129 -7.05 7.57 -2.48
C ASN A 129 -8.32 8.44 -2.48
N SER A 130 -9.50 7.82 -2.55
CA SER A 130 -10.78 8.55 -2.63
C SER A 130 -11.76 8.11 -1.55
N ASN A 131 -13.06 8.40 -1.71
CA ASN A 131 -14.07 7.93 -0.78
C ASN A 131 -14.61 6.56 -1.24
N PRO A 132 -14.35 5.46 -0.51
CA PRO A 132 -14.77 4.12 -0.92
C PRO A 132 -16.30 3.97 -1.01
N MET A 133 -17.06 4.78 -0.25
CA MET A 133 -18.53 4.78 -0.31
C MET A 133 -19.10 5.25 -1.65
N ARG A 134 -18.29 5.92 -2.49
CA ARG A 134 -18.71 6.39 -3.81
C ARG A 134 -18.45 5.36 -4.92
N LEU A 135 -17.60 4.36 -4.69
CA LEU A 135 -17.23 3.38 -5.71
C LEU A 135 -18.43 2.58 -6.26
N PRO A 136 -19.38 2.09 -5.44
CA PRO A 136 -20.57 1.40 -5.97
C PRO A 136 -21.37 2.26 -6.95
N LEU A 137 -21.49 3.56 -6.67
CA LEU A 137 -22.18 4.51 -7.55
C LEU A 137 -21.46 4.70 -8.89
N TYR A 138 -20.12 4.80 -8.88
CA TYR A 138 -19.35 4.89 -10.13
C TYR A 138 -19.47 3.61 -10.97
N LEU A 139 -19.41 2.44 -10.32
CA LEU A 139 -19.60 1.14 -10.98
C LEU A 139 -20.99 1.03 -11.59
N LYS A 140 -22.02 1.42 -10.84
CA LYS A 140 -23.42 1.44 -11.29
C LYS A 140 -23.61 2.28 -12.55
N ASN A 141 -23.08 3.50 -12.53
CA ASN A 141 -23.33 4.49 -13.57
C ASN A 141 -22.41 4.32 -14.78
N GLY A 142 -21.18 3.84 -14.56
CA GLY A 142 -20.16 3.76 -15.60
C GLY A 142 -19.95 2.37 -16.20
N GLY A 143 -20.35 1.30 -15.50
CA GLY A 143 -20.03 -0.07 -15.92
C GLY A 143 -18.53 -0.21 -16.22
N ALA A 144 -18.17 -0.71 -17.41
CA ALA A 144 -16.78 -0.80 -17.87
C ALA A 144 -16.05 0.55 -17.87
N GLY A 145 -16.77 1.66 -18.04
CA GLY A 145 -16.24 3.03 -18.05
C GLY A 145 -16.14 3.69 -16.67
N TRP A 146 -16.41 3.00 -15.56
CA TRP A 146 -16.45 3.62 -14.22
C TRP A 146 -15.21 4.43 -13.84
N ARG A 147 -14.03 4.02 -14.35
CA ARG A 147 -12.75 4.71 -14.13
C ARG A 147 -12.75 6.16 -14.64
N THR A 148 -13.59 6.53 -15.61
CA THR A 148 -13.69 7.93 -16.07
C THR A 148 -14.52 8.80 -15.14
N LEU A 149 -15.32 8.19 -14.25
CA LEU A 149 -16.23 8.89 -13.34
C LEU A 149 -15.61 9.17 -11.96
N ILE A 150 -14.50 8.51 -11.63
CA ILE A 150 -13.77 8.79 -10.38
C ILE A 150 -12.97 10.09 -10.52
N PRO A 151 -12.57 10.74 -9.39
CA PRO A 151 -11.78 11.96 -9.43
C PRO A 151 -10.50 11.80 -10.28
N ALA A 152 -10.10 12.86 -11.00
CA ALA A 152 -8.93 12.82 -11.89
C ALA A 152 -7.63 12.43 -11.15
N GLU A 153 -7.48 12.86 -9.90
CA GLU A 153 -6.38 12.45 -9.03
C GLU A 153 -6.35 10.94 -8.84
N THR A 154 -7.50 10.32 -8.55
CA THR A 154 -7.64 8.87 -8.38
C THR A 154 -7.44 8.10 -9.69
N GLN A 155 -7.78 8.69 -10.85
CA GLN A 155 -7.45 8.10 -12.16
C GLN A 155 -5.93 8.01 -12.36
N MET A 156 -5.21 9.08 -12.03
CA MET A 156 -3.74 9.08 -12.04
C MET A 156 -3.18 8.07 -11.04
N TYR A 157 -3.74 8.03 -9.83
CA TYR A 157 -3.38 7.09 -8.78
C TYR A 157 -3.47 5.62 -9.25
N LEU A 158 -4.55 5.24 -9.94
CA LEU A 158 -4.70 3.91 -10.52
C LEU A 158 -3.69 3.63 -11.64
N SER A 159 -3.33 4.64 -12.43
CA SER A 159 -2.31 4.53 -13.48
C SER A 159 -0.91 4.28 -12.87
N ILE A 160 -0.59 4.97 -11.77
CA ILE A 160 0.64 4.75 -11.02
C ILE A 160 0.63 3.36 -10.38
N TYR A 161 -0.46 2.97 -9.74
CA TYR A 161 -0.63 1.65 -9.13
C TYR A 161 -0.35 0.52 -10.13
N SER A 162 -0.96 0.58 -11.32
CA SER A 162 -0.72 -0.40 -12.39
C SER A 162 0.73 -0.41 -12.87
N SER A 163 1.39 0.76 -12.87
CA SER A 163 2.80 0.86 -13.26
C SER A 163 3.73 0.25 -12.21
N VAL A 164 3.46 0.43 -10.91
CA VAL A 164 4.24 -0.19 -9.83
C VAL A 164 4.24 -1.71 -9.96
N ASP A 165 3.07 -2.30 -10.20
CA ASP A 165 2.90 -3.76 -10.38
C ASP A 165 3.79 -4.34 -11.50
N SER A 166 4.09 -3.54 -12.53
CA SER A 166 4.94 -3.94 -13.65
C SER A 166 6.43 -3.61 -13.49
N ASN A 167 6.80 -2.74 -12.54
CA ASN A 167 8.15 -2.16 -12.46
C ASN A 167 8.87 -2.40 -11.12
N VAL A 168 8.18 -2.89 -10.09
CA VAL A 168 8.74 -3.13 -8.77
C VAL A 168 8.63 -4.60 -8.41
N GLN A 169 9.76 -5.24 -8.12
CA GLN A 169 9.80 -6.61 -7.64
C GLN A 169 9.71 -6.64 -6.11
N PHE A 170 8.59 -7.13 -5.59
CA PHE A 170 8.41 -7.38 -4.15
C PHE A 170 9.00 -8.75 -3.79
N SER A 171 9.50 -8.96 -2.56
CA SER A 171 10.36 -10.10 -2.21
C SER A 171 9.73 -11.48 -2.48
N ARG A 172 8.39 -11.58 -2.53
CA ARG A 172 7.67 -12.81 -2.89
C ARG A 172 7.73 -13.20 -4.37
N GLN A 173 8.16 -12.31 -5.27
CA GLN A 173 8.43 -12.62 -6.68
C GLN A 173 9.89 -13.06 -6.90
N ALA A 174 10.76 -12.90 -5.89
CA ALA A 174 12.19 -13.19 -5.97
C ALA A 174 12.60 -14.50 -5.26
N ALA A 175 11.66 -15.41 -4.99
CA ALA A 175 12.02 -16.77 -4.61
C ALA A 175 12.34 -17.54 -5.91
N PRO A 176 13.62 -17.88 -6.18
CA PRO A 176 13.92 -18.84 -7.22
C PRO A 176 13.30 -20.16 -6.79
N GLU A 177 12.67 -20.86 -7.72
CA GLU A 177 12.45 -22.29 -7.62
C GLU A 177 13.84 -22.92 -7.41
N VAL A 178 14.17 -23.27 -6.16
CA VAL A 178 15.43 -23.94 -5.84
C VAL A 178 15.31 -25.34 -6.41
N ALA A 179 15.71 -25.49 -7.67
CA ALA A 179 16.09 -26.78 -8.21
C ALA A 179 17.17 -27.34 -7.28
N ALA A 180 16.88 -28.50 -6.70
CA ALA A 180 17.82 -29.26 -5.91
C ALA A 180 19.02 -29.63 -6.81
N ASP A 181 20.13 -28.93 -6.63
CA ASP A 181 21.43 -29.42 -7.07
C ASP A 181 22.36 -29.48 -5.87
N ASP A 182 22.71 -30.72 -5.56
CA ASP A 182 23.50 -31.15 -4.42
C ASP A 182 24.98 -31.05 -4.82
N SER A 183 25.60 -29.89 -4.56
CA SER A 183 27.06 -29.81 -4.59
C SER A 183 27.61 -28.92 -3.47
N LEU A 184 28.10 -29.61 -2.44
CA LEU A 184 28.84 -29.08 -1.31
C LEU A 184 30.18 -28.47 -1.77
N ILE A 185 30.21 -27.16 -2.04
CA ILE A 185 31.42 -26.34 -1.88
C ILE A 185 31.06 -25.14 -1.01
N ARG A 186 31.43 -25.24 0.27
CA ARG A 186 31.27 -24.18 1.27
C ARG A 186 32.39 -23.16 1.08
N THR A 187 32.25 -22.25 0.12
CA THR A 187 32.95 -20.97 0.15
C THR A 187 32.18 -20.03 1.06
N THR A 188 32.81 -19.59 2.15
CA THR A 188 32.30 -18.52 3.03
C THR A 188 31.99 -17.28 2.18
N PRO A 189 30.74 -16.80 2.11
CA PRO A 189 30.46 -15.56 1.41
C PRO A 189 31.06 -14.42 2.22
N VAL A 190 31.92 -13.62 1.59
CA VAL A 190 32.17 -12.25 2.02
C VAL A 190 30.79 -11.59 2.09
N ALA A 191 30.39 -11.12 3.28
CA ALA A 191 29.09 -10.47 3.47
C ALA A 191 29.01 -9.24 2.55
N ALA A 192 28.36 -9.40 1.39
CA ALA A 192 28.02 -8.30 0.53
C ALA A 192 27.14 -7.35 1.35
N LYS A 193 27.52 -6.07 1.45
CA LYS A 193 26.65 -5.04 2.01
C LYS A 193 25.37 -5.03 1.18
N LEU A 194 24.27 -5.52 1.75
CA LEU A 194 22.98 -5.54 1.09
C LEU A 194 22.56 -4.09 0.75
N ASN A 195 22.00 -3.90 -0.45
CA ASN A 195 21.46 -2.62 -0.88
C ASN A 195 20.37 -2.17 0.12
N PRO A 196 20.43 -0.94 0.67
CA PRO A 196 19.42 -0.43 1.63
C PRO A 196 17.98 -0.55 1.15
N VAL A 197 17.74 -0.40 -0.16
CA VAL A 197 16.41 -0.59 -0.77
C VAL A 197 15.97 -2.05 -0.64
N THR A 198 16.86 -3.01 -0.93
CA THR A 198 16.55 -4.44 -0.78
C THR A 198 16.24 -4.81 0.68
N VAL A 199 17.00 -4.25 1.63
CA VAL A 199 16.75 -4.46 3.07
C VAL A 199 15.38 -3.89 3.48
N LEU A 200 15.06 -2.66 3.05
CA LEU A 200 13.77 -2.05 3.33
C LEU A 200 12.62 -2.87 2.72
N MET A 201 12.74 -3.32 1.48
CA MET A 201 11.69 -4.08 0.82
C MET A 201 11.43 -5.41 1.54
N SER A 202 12.49 -6.10 1.98
CA SER A 202 12.34 -7.31 2.81
C SER A 202 11.62 -6.97 4.11
N TRP A 203 12.07 -5.94 4.82
CA TRP A 203 11.45 -5.51 6.08
C TRP A 203 9.98 -5.13 5.88
N LEU A 204 9.64 -4.38 4.84
CA LEU A 204 8.28 -3.96 4.53
C LEU A 204 7.38 -5.18 4.26
N SER A 205 7.84 -6.14 3.45
CA SER A 205 7.12 -7.37 3.18
C SER A 205 6.87 -8.19 4.46
N ASP A 206 7.90 -8.36 5.29
CA ASP A 206 7.84 -9.12 6.55
C ASP A 206 6.92 -8.44 7.58
N GLU A 207 7.01 -7.12 7.70
CA GLU A 207 6.20 -6.32 8.63
C GLU A 207 4.72 -6.36 8.24
N LEU A 208 4.42 -6.18 6.95
CA LEU A 208 3.05 -6.25 6.45
C LEU A 208 2.47 -7.66 6.57
N GLU A 209 3.28 -8.72 6.41
CA GLU A 209 2.83 -10.09 6.65
C GLU A 209 2.53 -10.33 8.13
N THR A 210 3.43 -9.91 9.01
CA THR A 210 3.28 -10.07 10.47
C THR A 210 2.04 -9.33 10.96
N ARG A 211 1.88 -8.07 10.59
CA ARG A 211 0.73 -7.25 10.98
C ARG A 211 -0.55 -7.68 10.29
N GLY A 212 -0.49 -8.10 9.04
CA GLY A 212 -1.64 -8.64 8.32
C GLY A 212 -2.24 -9.84 9.05
N ARG A 213 -1.41 -10.75 9.56
CA ARG A 213 -1.88 -11.86 10.41
C ARG A 213 -2.48 -11.36 11.72
N ALA A 214 -1.86 -10.38 12.39
CA ALA A 214 -2.36 -9.81 13.63
C ALA A 214 -3.76 -9.19 13.44
N VAL A 215 -3.95 -8.34 12.42
CA VAL A 215 -5.23 -7.73 12.03
C VAL A 215 -6.30 -8.79 11.76
N LEU A 216 -5.98 -9.82 10.97
CA LEU A 216 -6.95 -10.89 10.70
C LEU A 216 -7.31 -11.68 11.97
N SER A 217 -6.36 -11.88 12.88
CA SER A 217 -6.57 -12.62 14.12
C SER A 217 -7.35 -11.86 15.20
N SER A 218 -7.29 -10.52 15.20
CA SER A 218 -7.99 -9.68 16.16
C SER A 218 -9.45 -9.46 15.78
N ILE A 219 -9.76 -9.44 14.48
CA ILE A 219 -11.11 -9.21 13.95
C ILE A 219 -11.94 -10.51 13.90
N ALA A 220 -11.30 -11.69 13.94
CA ALA A 220 -11.98 -12.99 13.97
C ALA A 220 -12.51 -13.40 15.36
N ARG A 221 -12.35 -12.57 16.38
CA ARG A 221 -12.83 -12.81 17.77
C ARG A 221 -14.01 -11.90 18.07
#